data_AF-A0AAD7VY08-F1
#
_entry.id   AF-A0AAD7VY08-F1
#
_cell.length_a   1.000
_cell.length_b   1.000
_cell.length_c   1.000
_cell.angle_alpha   90.00
_cell.angle_beta   90.00
_cell.angle_gamma   90.00
#
_symmetry.space_group_name_H-M   'P 1'
#
loop_
_entity.id
_entity.type
_entity.pdbx_description
1 polymer ?
#
loop_
_entity_poly.entity_id
_entity_poly.type
_entity_poly.pdbx_seq_one_letter_code
_entity_poly.pdbx_strand_id
1 'polypeptide(L)'
;MPDSRLPKQVLYSQLLTGQRAPGGQKKRYKDNIKANIKKCHIDPKTWEDTATNRTTWRKLVIEGAALYNNDLRRAAEDKRKLRKERVSTK
;
A
#
# COMPACT_ATOMS: atom_id res chain seq x y z
N MET A 1 -12.18 -17.81 10.23
CA MET A 1 -10.99 -18.54 9.73
C MET A 1 -10.09 -18.93 10.91
N PRO A 2 -9.80 -20.23 11.10
CA PRO A 2 -8.94 -20.73 12.21
C PRO A 2 -7.50 -20.19 12.14
N ASP A 3 -6.83 -20.08 13.29
CA ASP A 3 -5.45 -19.55 13.42
C ASP A 3 -4.38 -20.46 12.83
N SER A 4 -4.64 -21.76 12.74
CA SER A 4 -3.74 -22.75 12.14
C SER A 4 -3.64 -22.64 10.62
N ARG A 5 -4.50 -21.85 9.97
CA ARG A 5 -4.53 -21.74 8.51
C ARG A 5 -3.40 -20.83 8.02
N LEU A 6 -2.62 -21.35 7.07
CA LEU A 6 -1.49 -20.64 6.45
C LEU A 6 -1.80 -19.19 6.04
N PRO A 7 -2.92 -18.85 5.37
CA PRO A 7 -3.16 -17.45 4.98
C PRO A 7 -3.32 -16.50 6.17
N LYS A 8 -3.90 -16.96 7.29
CA LYS A 8 -4.03 -16.16 8.51
C LYS A 8 -2.66 -16.00 9.17
N GLN A 9 -1.88 -17.08 9.26
CA GLN A 9 -0.52 -17.04 9.78
C GLN A 9 0.37 -16.07 8.99
N VAL A 10 0.37 -16.17 7.66
CA VAL A 10 1.13 -15.27 6.77
C VAL A 10 0.65 -13.82 6.93
N LEU A 11 -0.66 -13.58 6.97
CA LEU A 11 -1.22 -12.23 7.13
C LEU A 11 -0.76 -11.53 8.42
N TYR A 12 -0.64 -12.29 9.51
CA TYR A 12 -0.23 -11.78 10.81
C TYR A 12 1.25 -12.01 11.14
N SER A 13 2.01 -12.64 10.24
CA SER A 13 3.46 -12.86 10.40
C SER A 13 4.23 -11.53 10.38
N GLN A 14 5.37 -11.54 11.06
CA GLN A 14 6.31 -10.43 11.06
C GLN A 14 7.15 -10.46 9.78
N LEU A 15 7.40 -9.30 9.21
CA LEU A 15 8.27 -9.18 8.05
C LEU A 15 9.73 -9.28 8.48
N LEU A 16 10.55 -9.90 7.62
CA LEU A 16 12.00 -9.96 7.81
C LEU A 16 12.60 -8.55 7.83
N THR A 17 12.12 -7.69 6.93
CA THR A 17 12.50 -6.30 6.78
C THR A 17 11.29 -5.38 7.01
N GLY A 18 11.46 -4.32 7.80
CA GLY A 18 10.38 -3.41 8.16
C GLY A 18 10.26 -3.25 9.67
N GLN A 19 10.92 -2.21 10.18
CA GLN A 19 10.83 -1.81 11.58
C GLN A 19 9.83 -0.66 11.74
N ARG A 20 9.16 -0.62 12.88
CA ARG A 20 8.46 0.58 13.34
C ARG A 20 9.49 1.53 13.97
N ALA A 21 9.02 2.61 14.61
CA ALA A 21 9.90 3.50 15.37
C ALA A 21 10.83 2.70 16.31
N PRO A 22 12.04 3.21 16.62
CA PRO A 22 12.99 2.54 17.49
C PRO A 22 12.33 2.03 18.78
N GLY A 23 12.56 0.75 19.12
CA GLY A 23 11.93 0.07 20.26
C GLY A 23 10.54 -0.53 20.00
N GLY A 24 9.96 -0.36 18.80
CA GLY A 24 8.65 -0.88 18.45
C GLY A 24 8.64 -2.32 17.91
N GLN A 25 7.46 -2.95 17.92
CA GLN A 25 7.25 -4.27 17.30
C GLN A 25 7.55 -4.25 15.80
N LYS A 26 8.09 -5.36 15.26
CA LYS A 26 8.29 -5.56 13.81
C LYS A 26 6.97 -5.40 13.04
N LYS A 27 7.06 -4.85 11.83
CA LYS A 27 5.89 -4.65 10.95
C LYS A 27 5.34 -6.01 10.50
N ARG A 28 4.01 -6.15 10.46
CA ARG A 28 3.34 -7.36 9.97
C ARG A 28 2.89 -7.19 8.51
N TYR A 29 2.64 -8.30 7.81
CA TYR A 29 2.15 -8.24 6.42
C TYR A 29 0.84 -7.44 6.29
N LYS A 30 -0.12 -7.65 7.21
CA LYS A 30 -1.37 -6.88 7.32
C LYS A 30 -1.16 -5.36 7.32
N ASP A 31 -0.08 -4.86 7.94
CA ASP A 31 0.19 -3.43 8.02
C ASP A 31 0.54 -2.83 6.64
N ASN A 32 1.20 -3.60 5.77
CA ASN A 32 1.45 -3.17 4.38
C ASN A 32 0.17 -3.13 3.57
N ILE A 33 -0.71 -4.13 3.73
CA ILE A 33 -2.01 -4.14 3.06
C ILE A 33 -2.79 -2.88 3.43
N LYS A 34 -2.88 -2.55 4.73
CA LYS A 34 -3.55 -1.32 5.20
C LYS A 34 -2.93 -0.05 4.61
N ALA A 35 -1.61 0.04 4.55
CA ALA A 35 -0.93 1.19 3.97
C ALA A 35 -1.20 1.32 2.46
N ASN A 36 -1.25 0.20 1.74
CA ASN A 36 -1.55 0.18 0.30
C ASN A 36 -3.02 0.54 0.02
N ILE A 37 -3.97 -0.01 0.79
CA ILE A 37 -5.40 0.33 0.71
C ILE A 37 -5.60 1.85 0.86
N LYS A 38 -4.93 2.47 1.84
CA LYS A 38 -4.97 3.94 2.03
C LYS A 38 -4.42 4.71 0.82
N LYS A 39 -3.33 4.22 0.22
CA LYS A 39 -2.74 4.82 -1.00
C LYS A 39 -3.63 4.66 -2.23
N CYS A 40 -4.46 3.63 -2.28
CA CYS A 40 -5.47 3.43 -3.30
C CYS A 40 -6.76 4.23 -3.04
N HIS A 41 -6.75 5.18 -2.10
CA HIS A 41 -7.93 5.98 -1.69
C HIS A 41 -9.11 5.15 -1.15
N ILE A 42 -8.83 3.96 -0.62
CA ILE A 42 -9.82 3.10 0.01
C ILE A 42 -9.74 3.34 1.52
N ASP A 43 -10.88 3.57 2.17
CA ASP A 43 -10.90 3.77 3.62
C ASP A 43 -10.66 2.44 4.37
N PRO A 44 -9.60 2.34 5.19
CA PRO A 44 -9.30 1.13 5.96
C PRO A 44 -10.32 0.77 7.04
N LYS A 45 -11.30 1.63 7.36
CA LYS A 45 -12.38 1.31 8.30
C LYS A 45 -13.61 0.68 7.64
N THR A 46 -13.91 1.06 6.40
CA THR A 46 -15.13 0.64 5.67
C THR A 46 -14.87 -0.33 4.52
N TRP A 47 -13.61 -0.70 4.28
CA TRP A 47 -13.26 -1.60 3.17
C TRP A 47 -13.96 -2.97 3.27
N GLU A 48 -14.23 -3.49 4.48
CA GLU A 48 -14.91 -4.78 4.67
C GLU A 48 -16.35 -4.75 4.13
N ASP A 49 -17.07 -3.64 4.34
CA ASP A 49 -18.42 -3.45 3.81
C ASP A 49 -18.40 -3.47 2.28
N THR A 50 -17.47 -2.71 1.68
CA THR A 50 -17.30 -2.67 0.21
C THR A 50 -16.83 -4.01 -0.36
N ALA A 51 -16.07 -4.80 0.42
CA ALA A 51 -15.55 -6.11 0.04
C ALA A 51 -16.66 -7.19 -0.01
N THR A 52 -17.79 -6.95 0.66
CA THR A 52 -18.95 -7.86 0.64
C THR A 52 -19.47 -8.07 -0.79
N ASN A 53 -19.51 -7.00 -1.59
CA ASN A 53 -19.79 -7.11 -3.02
C ASN A 53 -18.47 -7.27 -3.81
N ARG A 54 -18.21 -8.50 -4.27
CA ARG A 54 -16.99 -8.84 -4.99
C ARG A 54 -16.76 -8.01 -6.26
N THR A 55 -17.82 -7.65 -6.98
CA THR A 55 -17.72 -6.87 -8.22
C THR A 55 -17.35 -5.43 -7.92
N THR A 56 -18.03 -4.81 -6.94
CA THR A 56 -17.70 -3.48 -6.45
C THR A 56 -16.28 -3.41 -5.92
N TRP A 57 -15.87 -4.39 -5.11
CA TRP A 57 -14.52 -4.49 -4.57
C TRP A 57 -13.45 -4.56 -5.67
N ARG A 58 -13.63 -5.43 -6.66
CA ARG A 58 -12.68 -5.55 -7.77
C ARG A 58 -12.53 -4.25 -8.54
N LYS A 59 -13.64 -3.59 -8.86
CA LYS A 59 -13.63 -2.30 -9.58
C LYS A 59 -12.86 -1.25 -8.79
N LEU A 60 -13.20 -1.08 -7.52
CA LEU A 60 -12.62 -0.08 -6.63
C LEU A 60 -11.11 -0.31 -6.41
N VAL A 61 -10.68 -1.56 -6.24
CA VAL A 61 -9.25 -1.90 -6.12
C VAL A 61 -8.48 -1.61 -7.41
N ILE A 62 -9.03 -1.93 -8.59
CA ILE A 62 -8.38 -1.68 -9.88
C ILE A 62 -8.22 -0.17 -10.10
N GLU A 63 -9.29 0.60 -9.90
CA GLU A 63 -9.28 2.05 -10.03
C GLU A 63 -8.30 2.70 -9.04
N GLY A 64 -8.36 2.31 -7.77
CA GLY A 64 -7.45 2.80 -6.74
C GLY A 64 -5.98 2.48 -7.02
N ALA A 65 -5.70 1.27 -7.54
CA ALA A 65 -4.34 0.89 -7.94
C ALA A 65 -3.83 1.70 -9.14
N ALA A 66 -4.69 1.97 -10.12
CA ALA A 66 -4.35 2.81 -11.26
C ALA A 66 -4.00 4.24 -10.82
N LEU A 67 -4.80 4.83 -9.91
CA LEU A 67 -4.53 6.14 -9.33
C LEU A 67 -3.19 6.17 -8.60
N TYR A 68 -2.96 5.22 -7.70
CA TYR A 68 -1.70 5.14 -6.95
C TYR A 68 -0.48 5.01 -7.88
N ASN A 69 -0.57 4.20 -8.94
CA ASN A 69 0.51 4.05 -9.91
C ASN A 69 0.75 5.33 -10.71
N ASN A 70 -0.30 6.09 -11.04
CA ASN A 70 -0.17 7.38 -11.71
C ASN A 70 0.53 8.40 -10.81
N ASP A 71 0.23 8.44 -9.52
CA ASP A 71 0.91 9.32 -8.56
C ASP A 71 2.39 8.96 -8.41
N LEU A 72 2.72 7.67 -8.37
CA LEU A 72 4.11 7.21 -8.37
C LEU A 72 4.85 7.65 -9.63
N ARG A 73 4.20 7.57 -10.80
CA ARG A 73 4.77 8.02 -12.07
C ARG A 73 5.04 9.52 -12.07
N ARG A 74 4.04 10.34 -11.69
CA ARG A 74 4.19 11.80 -11.58
C ARG A 74 5.34 12.19 -10.65
N ALA A 75 5.39 11.60 -9.46
CA ALA A 75 6.47 11.87 -8.51
C ALA A 75 7.86 11.48 -9.05
N ALA A 76 7.96 10.45 -9.88
CA ALA A 76 9.21 10.07 -10.54
C ALA A 76 9.59 11.06 -11.65
N GLU A 77 8.62 11.54 -12.42
CA GLU A 77 8.80 12.56 -13.45
C GLU A 77 9.25 13.90 -12.86
N ASP A 78 8.63 14.35 -11.78
CA ASP A 78 9.01 15.57 -11.05
C ASP A 78 10.45 15.48 -10.54
N LYS A 79 10.80 14.35 -9.90
CA LYS A 79 12.18 14.09 -9.46
C LYS A 79 13.17 14.09 -10.62
N ARG A 80 12.78 13.59 -11.79
CA ARG A 80 13.63 13.59 -12.99
C ARG A 80 13.80 15.01 -13.53
N LYS A 81 12.74 15.83 -13.56
CA LYS A 81 12.78 17.22 -14.00
C LYS A 81 13.73 18.05 -13.11
N LEU A 82 13.59 17.95 -11.79
CA LEU A 82 14.47 18.61 -10.83
C LEU A 82 15.95 18.22 -11.00
N ARG A 83 16.24 16.96 -11.34
CA ARG A 83 17.62 16.53 -11.63
C ARG A 83 18.16 17.17 -12.90
N LYS A 84 17.35 17.25 -13.97
CA LYS A 84 17.75 17.90 -15.23
C LYS A 84 18.02 19.38 -15.04
N GLU A 85 17.15 20.08 -14.31
CA GLU A 85 17.31 21.51 -14.00
C GLU A 85 18.62 21.73 -13.23
N ARG A 86 18.88 20.96 -12.17
CA ARG A 86 20.14 21.05 -11.40
C ARG A 86 21.41 20.83 -12.23
N VAL A 87 21.36 19.96 -13.25
CA VAL A 87 22.50 19.72 -14.14
C VAL A 87 22.65 20.87 -15.14
N SER A 88 21.55 21.48 -15.58
CA SER A 88 21.56 22.60 -16.53
C SER A 88 21.91 23.95 -15.90
N THR A 89 21.78 24.12 -14.59
CA THR A 89 22.18 25.35 -13.86
C THR A 89 23.64 25.32 -13.39
N LYS A 90 24.36 24.22 -13.63
CA LYS A 90 25.81 24.12 -13.44
C LYS A 90 26.53 24.42 -14.74
#